data_AF-A0A7V8SST5-F1
#
_entry.id   AF-A0A7V8SST5-F1
#
_cell.length_a   1.000
_cell.length_b   1.000
_cell.length_c   1.000
_cell.angle_alpha   90.00
_cell.angle_beta   90.00
_cell.angle_gamma   90.00
#
_symmetry.space_group_name_H-M   'P 1'
#
loop_
_entity.id
_entity.type
_entity.pdbx_description
1 polymer ?
#
loop_
_entity_poly.entity_id
_entity_poly.type
_entity_poly.pdbx_seq_one_letter_code
_entity_poly.pdbx_strand_id
1 'polypeptide(L)'
;MSECLPRDLMGQIAAAEADMAWAADVARALLADHEDLPVAGVHLRRPGEAAEVHLHLPNPATVRAWAGRLRGGLLRRVPIRTREVAQPWGERAEHTTAETTVSGVRVHLYHCRFLPAPGRDQEIARHTLSKEDGS
;
A
#
# COMPACT_ATOMS: atom_id res chain seq x y z
N MET A 1 -42.29 -6.48 7.57
CA MET A 1 -42.28 -5.07 7.12
C MET A 1 -40.89 -4.81 6.57
N SER A 2 -40.71 -4.93 5.26
CA SER A 2 -39.42 -4.62 4.61
C SER A 2 -39.37 -3.13 4.38
N GLU A 3 -38.50 -2.43 5.10
CA GLU A 3 -38.19 -1.04 4.79
C GLU A 3 -37.47 -1.01 3.44
N CYS A 4 -38.20 -0.61 2.40
CA CYS A 4 -37.60 -0.24 1.12
C CYS A 4 -36.63 0.90 1.40
N LEU A 5 -35.34 0.67 1.19
CA LEU A 5 -34.32 1.71 1.31
C LEU A 5 -34.74 2.93 0.48
N PRO A 6 -34.52 4.18 0.98
CA PRO A 6 -34.81 5.39 0.21
C PRO A 6 -34.15 5.30 -1.17
N ARG A 7 -34.85 5.73 -2.24
CA ARG A 7 -34.32 5.68 -3.63
C ARG A 7 -32.92 6.32 -3.75
N ASP A 8 -32.63 7.30 -2.91
CA ASP A 8 -31.32 7.95 -2.80
C ASP A 8 -30.20 6.99 -2.32
N LEU A 9 -30.48 6.16 -1.30
CA LEU A 9 -29.51 5.19 -0.79
C LEU A 9 -29.20 4.10 -1.82
N MET A 10 -30.21 3.63 -2.56
CA MET A 10 -29.99 2.68 -3.67
C MET A 10 -29.15 3.31 -4.79
N GLY A 11 -29.34 4.60 -5.09
CA GLY A 11 -28.51 5.34 -6.04
C GLY A 11 -27.06 5.47 -5.58
N GLN A 12 -26.84 5.72 -4.29
CA GLN A 12 -25.49 5.81 -3.70
C GLN A 12 -24.76 4.46 -3.71
N ILE A 13 -25.48 3.35 -3.45
CA ILE A 13 -24.92 2.00 -3.55
C ILE A 13 -24.52 1.69 -5.00
N ALA A 14 -25.39 1.95 -5.96
CA ALA A 14 -25.09 1.70 -7.38
C ALA A 14 -23.89 2.52 -7.87
N ALA A 15 -23.79 3.79 -7.45
CA ALA A 15 -22.62 4.62 -7.76
C ALA A 15 -21.34 4.06 -7.12
N ALA A 16 -21.42 3.57 -5.88
CA ALA A 16 -20.29 2.94 -5.19
C ALA A 16 -19.81 1.67 -5.90
N GLU A 17 -20.74 0.84 -6.35
CA GLU A 17 -20.46 -0.38 -7.11
C GLU A 17 -19.82 -0.04 -8.45
N ALA A 18 -20.33 0.98 -9.16
CA ALA A 18 -19.76 1.45 -10.41
C ALA A 18 -18.33 1.99 -10.25
N ASP A 19 -18.08 2.80 -9.22
CA ASP A 19 -16.74 3.32 -8.91
C ASP A 19 -15.74 2.17 -8.63
N MET A 20 -16.16 1.17 -7.86
CA MET A 20 -15.34 0.01 -7.54
C MET A 20 -15.07 -0.86 -8.76
N ALA A 21 -16.05 -1.04 -9.64
CA ALA A 21 -15.88 -1.74 -10.91
C ALA A 21 -14.87 -1.01 -11.80
N TRP A 22 -14.98 0.32 -11.90
CA TRP A 22 -14.03 1.15 -12.64
C TRP A 22 -12.61 1.05 -12.08
N ALA A 23 -12.44 1.12 -10.76
CA ALA A 23 -11.14 0.95 -10.11
C ALA A 23 -10.56 -0.46 -10.35
N ALA A 24 -11.40 -1.50 -10.40
CA ALA A 24 -10.96 -2.85 -10.75
C ALA A 24 -10.44 -2.93 -12.19
N ASP A 25 -11.11 -2.27 -13.14
CA ASP A 25 -10.66 -2.22 -14.54
C ASP A 25 -9.33 -1.47 -14.68
N VAL A 26 -9.17 -0.35 -13.98
CA VAL A 26 -7.88 0.37 -13.92
C VAL A 26 -6.79 -0.52 -13.32
N ALA A 27 -7.07 -1.25 -12.23
CA ALA A 27 -6.10 -2.16 -11.64
C ALA A 27 -5.68 -3.27 -12.60
N ARG A 28 -6.62 -3.88 -13.34
CA ARG A 28 -6.31 -4.90 -14.36
C ARG A 28 -5.44 -4.34 -15.48
N ALA A 29 -5.78 -3.15 -15.99
CA ALA A 29 -4.98 -2.50 -17.03
C ALA A 29 -3.55 -2.22 -16.56
N LEU A 30 -3.40 -1.68 -15.35
CA LEU A 30 -2.09 -1.42 -14.75
C LEU A 30 -1.23 -2.68 -14.60
N LEU A 31 -1.84 -3.79 -14.16
CA LEU A 31 -1.12 -5.06 -14.02
C LEU A 31 -0.74 -5.66 -15.37
N ALA A 32 -1.58 -5.50 -16.39
CA ALA A 32 -1.29 -5.97 -17.75
C ALA A 32 -0.17 -5.13 -18.41
N ASP A 33 -0.22 -3.80 -18.29
CA ASP A 33 0.76 -2.88 -18.88
C ASP A 33 2.14 -2.96 -18.21
N HIS A 34 2.20 -3.53 -17.00
CA HIS A 34 3.41 -3.63 -16.18
C HIS A 34 3.61 -5.05 -15.64
N GLU A 35 3.32 -6.06 -16.44
CA GLU A 35 3.51 -7.48 -16.08
C GLU A 35 4.95 -7.82 -15.67
N ASP A 36 5.92 -7.00 -16.10
CA ASP A 36 7.33 -7.12 -15.76
C ASP A 36 7.66 -6.74 -14.30
N LEU A 37 6.75 -6.03 -13.62
CA LEU A 37 6.96 -5.57 -12.26
C LEU A 37 6.21 -6.42 -11.23
N PRO A 38 6.90 -6.93 -10.20
CA PRO A 38 6.27 -7.80 -9.23
C PRO A 38 5.29 -7.01 -8.34
N VAL A 39 4.18 -7.66 -8.00
CA VAL A 39 3.16 -7.18 -7.06
C VAL A 39 2.88 -8.29 -6.06
N ALA A 40 2.95 -7.96 -4.77
CA ALA A 40 2.69 -8.90 -3.68
C ALA A 40 1.20 -9.02 -3.34
N GLY A 41 0.40 -8.01 -3.69
CA GLY A 41 -1.05 -8.03 -3.53
C GLY A 41 -1.70 -6.77 -4.10
N VAL A 42 -2.99 -6.87 -4.40
CA VAL A 42 -3.81 -5.76 -4.87
C VAL A 42 -5.06 -5.67 -4.02
N HIS A 43 -5.37 -4.47 -3.56
CA HIS A 43 -6.58 -4.19 -2.80
C HIS A 43 -7.31 -3.00 -3.42
N LEU A 44 -8.63 -3.10 -3.50
CA LEU A 44 -9.48 -1.97 -3.87
C LEU A 44 -10.11 -1.43 -2.59
N ARG A 45 -10.10 -0.11 -2.41
CA ARG A 45 -10.68 0.55 -1.24
C ARG A 45 -11.54 1.71 -1.69
N ARG A 46 -12.61 2.01 -0.97
CA ARG A 46 -13.39 3.24 -1.16
C ARG A 46 -13.43 4.04 0.14
N PRO A 47 -12.35 4.73 0.51
CA PRO A 47 -12.39 5.63 1.66
C PRO A 47 -13.26 6.85 1.29
N GLY A 48 -14.39 6.99 1.97
CA GLY A 48 -15.33 8.08 1.69
C GLY A 48 -16.02 7.89 0.34
N GLU A 49 -15.76 8.79 -0.61
CA GLU A 49 -16.57 8.95 -1.83
C GLU A 49 -15.93 8.36 -3.10
N ALA A 50 -14.64 8.04 -3.12
CA ALA A 50 -13.95 7.59 -4.33
C ALA A 50 -13.22 6.26 -4.13
N ALA A 51 -13.22 5.42 -5.16
CA ALA A 51 -12.48 4.16 -5.17
C ALA A 51 -10.98 4.41 -5.44
N GLU A 52 -10.15 3.58 -4.83
CA GLU A 52 -8.69 3.64 -4.85
C GLU A 52 -8.13 2.25 -5.10
N VAL A 53 -7.02 2.20 -5.83
CA VAL A 53 -6.24 0.98 -6.07
C VAL A 53 -5.00 1.02 -5.17
N HIS A 54 -4.82 -0.03 -4.37
CA HIS A 54 -3.67 -0.19 -3.48
C HIS A 54 -2.84 -1.37 -3.97
N LEU A 55 -1.62 -1.10 -4.45
CA LEU A 55 -0.65 -2.10 -4.87
C LEU A 55 0.35 -2.33 -3.73
N HIS A 56 0.32 -3.53 -3.14
CA HIS A 56 1.32 -3.96 -2.18
C HIS A 56 2.53 -4.54 -2.91
N LEU A 57 3.71 -3.99 -2.62
CA LEU A 57 4.93 -4.28 -3.34
C LEU A 57 5.95 -5.00 -2.44
N PRO A 58 6.73 -5.95 -2.98
CA PRO A 58 7.58 -6.82 -2.19
C PRO A 58 8.74 -6.09 -1.49
N ASN A 59 9.19 -4.96 -2.02
CA ASN A 59 10.31 -4.20 -1.46
C ASN A 59 10.30 -2.72 -1.91
N PRO A 60 11.10 -1.85 -1.27
CA PRO A 60 11.18 -0.43 -1.62
C PRO A 60 11.68 -0.14 -3.05
N ALA A 61 12.54 -1.01 -3.61
CA ALA A 61 13.04 -0.85 -4.97
C ALA A 61 11.92 -1.03 -6.00
N THR A 62 11.01 -1.96 -5.73
CA THR A 62 9.82 -2.21 -6.56
C THR A 62 8.85 -1.02 -6.50
N VAL A 63 8.70 -0.37 -5.33
CA VAL A 63 7.95 0.90 -5.22
C VAL A 63 8.52 1.97 -6.15
N ARG A 64 9.84 2.12 -6.16
CA ARG A 64 10.52 3.08 -7.04
C ARG A 64 10.34 2.75 -8.52
N ALA A 65 10.42 1.47 -8.89
CA ALA A 65 10.19 1.00 -10.25
C ALA A 65 8.77 1.30 -10.74
N TRP A 66 7.76 0.92 -9.94
CA TRP A 66 6.36 1.24 -10.22
C TRP A 66 6.11 2.74 -10.30
N ALA A 67 6.59 3.54 -9.34
CA ALA A 67 6.45 4.99 -9.36
C ALA A 67 7.12 5.63 -10.60
N GLY A 68 8.20 5.01 -11.10
CA GLY A 68 8.87 5.41 -12.32
C GLY A 68 8.10 5.08 -13.61
N ARG A 69 7.32 3.99 -13.63
CA ARG A 69 6.44 3.61 -14.75
C ARG A 69 5.15 4.40 -14.76
N LEU A 70 4.52 4.59 -13.60
CA LEU A 70 3.26 5.31 -13.43
C LEU A 70 3.39 6.83 -13.55
N ARG A 71 4.37 7.35 -14.32
CA ARG A 71 4.55 8.79 -14.53
C ARG A 71 3.20 9.42 -14.84
N GLY A 72 2.69 10.21 -13.88
CA GLY A 72 1.51 11.04 -14.10
C GLY A 72 1.75 11.90 -15.34
N GLY A 73 0.68 12.23 -16.07
CA GLY A 73 0.76 12.97 -17.33
C GLY A 73 1.81 14.10 -17.32
N LEU A 74 2.48 14.28 -18.48
CA LEU A 74 3.49 15.29 -18.80
C LEU A 74 4.34 15.78 -17.60
N LEU A 75 5.45 15.06 -17.38
CA LEU A 75 6.69 15.52 -16.73
C LEU A 75 6.74 15.57 -15.20
N ARG A 76 5.69 15.22 -14.44
CA ARG A 76 5.78 15.19 -12.97
C ARG A 76 6.20 13.81 -12.44
N ARG A 77 7.30 13.79 -11.67
CA ARG A 77 7.74 12.59 -10.93
C ARG A 77 6.72 12.28 -9.83
N VAL A 78 6.40 11.01 -9.67
CA VAL A 78 5.61 10.52 -8.53
C VAL A 78 6.48 10.60 -7.27
N PRO A 79 6.09 11.37 -6.23
CA PRO A 79 6.89 11.50 -5.02
C PRO A 79 6.89 10.20 -4.22
N ILE A 80 8.07 9.81 -3.73
CA ILE A 80 8.26 8.62 -2.92
C ILE A 80 8.61 9.06 -1.51
N ARG A 81 7.96 8.48 -0.50
CA ARG A 81 8.18 8.75 0.91
C ARG A 81 8.55 7.45 1.61
N THR A 82 9.60 7.50 2.44
CA THR A 82 9.93 6.42 3.37
C THR A 82 9.82 6.97 4.78
N ARG A 83 9.07 6.31 5.64
CA ARG A 83 8.81 6.76 7.01
C ARG A 83 8.70 5.57 7.95
N GLU A 84 9.27 5.71 9.14
CA GLU A 84 8.98 4.81 10.23
C GLU A 84 7.66 5.20 10.91
N VAL A 85 6.83 4.22 11.20
CA VAL A 85 5.50 4.39 11.80
C VAL A 85 5.36 3.38 12.94
N ALA A 86 4.91 3.87 14.11
CA ALA A 86 4.44 3.00 15.18
C ALA A 86 3.08 2.42 14.77
N GLN A 87 3.00 1.10 14.67
CA GLN A 87 1.79 0.39 14.33
C GLN A 87 0.81 0.39 15.51
N PRO A 88 -0.51 0.37 15.28
CA PRO A 88 -1.51 0.35 16.34
C PRO A 88 -1.37 -0.81 17.35
N TRP A 89 -0.73 -1.90 16.95
CA TRP A 89 -0.47 -3.09 17.78
C TRP A 89 0.90 -3.07 18.47
N GLY A 90 1.62 -1.95 18.46
CA GLY A 90 2.85 -1.73 19.24
C GLY A 90 4.17 -2.03 18.53
N GLU A 91 4.15 -2.65 17.34
CA GLU A 91 5.35 -2.85 16.54
C GLU A 91 5.74 -1.58 15.78
N ARG A 92 7.01 -1.49 15.36
CA ARG A 92 7.50 -0.44 14.46
C ARG A 92 7.55 -1.00 13.05
N ALA A 93 7.21 -0.17 12.07
CA ALA A 93 7.36 -0.54 10.68
C ALA A 93 7.92 0.62 9.86
N GLU A 94 8.73 0.31 8.86
CA GLU A 94 9.13 1.25 7.83
C GLU A 94 8.19 1.10 6.63
N HIS A 95 7.53 2.19 6.26
CA HIS A 95 6.62 2.27 5.12
C HIS A 95 7.31 3.03 4.00
N THR A 96 7.43 2.42 2.82
CA THR A 96 7.81 3.12 1.59
C THR A 96 6.59 3.24 0.69
N THR A 97 6.18 4.47 0.39
CA THR A 97 4.94 4.76 -0.32
C THR A 97 5.12 5.74 -1.46
N ALA A 98 4.25 5.62 -2.46
CA ALA A 98 4.08 6.57 -3.54
C ALA A 98 2.59 6.63 -3.92
N GLU A 99 2.12 7.81 -4.33
CA GLU A 99 0.72 8.03 -4.67
C GLU A 99 0.62 8.83 -5.96
N THR A 100 -0.28 8.41 -6.85
CA THR A 100 -0.59 9.11 -8.10
C THR A 100 -2.06 8.90 -8.48
N THR A 101 -2.50 9.52 -9.57
CA THR A 101 -3.82 9.29 -10.16
C THR A 101 -3.65 8.73 -11.57
N VAL A 102 -4.36 7.66 -11.89
CA VAL A 102 -4.42 7.03 -13.21
C VAL A 102 -5.87 6.95 -13.65
N SER A 103 -6.21 7.56 -14.78
CA SER A 103 -7.59 7.57 -15.31
C SER A 103 -8.65 8.03 -14.29
N GLY A 104 -8.29 9.01 -13.45
CA GLY A 104 -9.15 9.53 -12.38
C GLY A 104 -9.15 8.70 -11.09
N VAL A 105 -8.56 7.50 -11.08
CA VAL A 105 -8.49 6.62 -9.91
C VAL A 105 -7.18 6.87 -9.16
N ARG A 106 -7.26 7.04 -7.83
CA ARG A 106 -6.07 7.17 -6.99
C ARG A 106 -5.38 5.81 -6.85
N VAL A 107 -4.08 5.78 -7.09
CA VAL A 107 -3.24 4.57 -7.01
C VAL A 107 -2.19 4.77 -5.93
N HIS A 108 -2.24 3.91 -4.92
CA HIS A 108 -1.29 3.85 -3.81
C HIS A 108 -0.33 2.69 -4.02
N LEU A 109 0.95 3.01 -4.12
CA LEU A 109 2.04 2.03 -4.07
C LEU A 109 2.54 1.97 -2.63
N TYR A 110 2.63 0.76 -2.08
CA TYR A 110 2.98 0.58 -0.67
C TYR A 110 3.87 -0.63 -0.48
N HIS A 111 4.94 -0.45 0.30
CA HIS A 111 5.72 -1.53 0.90
C HIS A 111 5.86 -1.26 2.40
N CYS A 112 5.75 -2.31 3.20
CA CYS A 112 5.97 -2.26 4.64
C CYS A 112 6.92 -3.36 5.09
N ARG A 113 7.88 -2.96 5.91
CA ARG A 113 8.78 -3.86 6.61
C ARG A 113 8.68 -3.62 8.11
N PHE A 114 8.40 -4.67 8.88
CA PHE A 114 8.46 -4.62 10.33
C PHE A 114 9.92 -4.45 10.79
N LEU A 115 10.13 -3.56 11.75
CA LEU A 115 11.41 -3.30 12.36
C LEU A 115 11.54 -4.11 13.65
N PRO A 116 12.74 -4.58 13.99
CA PRO A 116 12.96 -5.25 15.26
C PRO A 116 12.59 -4.33 16.43
N ALA A 117 12.10 -4.92 17.51
CA ALA A 117 11.82 -4.20 18.75
C ALA A 117 13.10 -3.46 19.21
N PRO A 118 12.98 -2.20 19.68
CA PRO A 118 14.12 -1.47 20.21
C PRO A 118 14.76 -2.27 21.35
N GLY A 119 16.05 -2.57 21.25
CA GLY A 119 16.82 -3.26 22.30
C GLY A 119 17.11 -4.75 22.09
N ARG A 120 16.54 -5.41 21.07
CA ARG A 120 16.80 -6.85 20.82
C ARG A 120 18.26 -7.15 20.43
N ASP A 121 18.94 -6.18 19.83
CA ASP A 121 20.37 -6.29 19.48
C ASP A 121 21.29 -6.20 20.72
N GLN A 122 20.84 -5.59 21.83
CA GLN A 122 21.63 -5.54 23.07
C GLN A 122 21.60 -6.86 23.84
N GLU A 123 20.55 -7.67 23.68
CA GLU A 123 20.42 -8.97 24.35
C GLU A 123 21.27 -10.04 23.65
N ILE A 124 21.36 -10.02 22.31
CA ILE A 124 22.24 -10.91 21.54
C ILE A 124 23.73 -10.58 21.79
N ALA A 125 24.08 -9.30 21.85
CA ALA A 125 25.44 -8.88 22.19
C ALA A 125 25.85 -9.29 23.61
N ARG A 126 24.94 -9.22 24.58
CA ARG A 126 25.20 -9.67 25.97
C ARG A 126 25.37 -11.18 26.08
N HIS A 127 24.61 -11.98 25.34
CA HIS A 127 24.73 -13.44 25.40
C HIS A 127 25.95 -14.02 24.67
N THR A 128 26.56 -13.27 23.74
CA THR A 128 27.77 -13.72 23.03
C THR A 128 29.03 -13.48 23.86
N LEU A 129 29.06 -12.46 24.73
CA LEU A 129 30.21 -12.12 25.57
C LEU A 129 30.29 -12.92 26.88
N SER A 130 29.19 -13.52 27.37
CA SER A 130 29.22 -14.32 28.61
C SER A 130 29.68 -15.78 28.45
N LYS A 131 30.17 -16.19 27.27
CA LYS A 131 30.69 -17.56 27.03
C LYS A 131 32.21 -17.66 26.97
N GLU A 132 32.95 -16.55 27.09
CA GLU A 132 34.43 -16.58 27.00
C GLU A 132 35.15 -16.54 28.36
N ASP A 133 34.47 -16.25 29.47
CA ASP A 133 35.11 -16.13 30.80
C ASP A 133 34.77 -17.29 31.76
N GLY A 134 34.83 -18.53 31.28
CA GLY A 134 34.55 -19.71 32.10
C GLY A 134 35.33 -20.94 31.65
N SER A 135 36.66 -20.89 31.78
CA SER A 135 37.55 -22.07 31.80
C SER A 135 38.46 -22.00 33.01
#